data_AF-A0A417ZB75-F1
#
_entry.id   AF-A0A417ZB75-F1
#
_cell.length_a   1.000
_cell.length_b   1.000
_cell.length_c   1.000
_cell.angle_alpha   90.00
_cell.angle_beta   90.00
_cell.angle_gamma   90.00
#
_symmetry.space_group_name_H-M   'P 1'
#
loop_
_entity.id
_entity.type
_entity.pdbx_description
1 polymer ?
#
loop_
_entity_poly.entity_id
_entity_poly.type
_entity_poly.pdbx_seq_one_letter_code
_entity_poly.pdbx_strand_id
1 'polypeptide(L)' 'MTTKRGVRSGELPNIGVGSTEAERCDLTSRDVLDIVQHEIDELSRAASLLGDGQPESVARLRHQAAILTVVLEKAGH' A
#
# COMPACT_ATOMS: atom_id res chain seq x y z
N MET A 1 30.03 39.59 -22.05
CA MET A 1 29.70 38.54 -21.07
C MET A 1 28.42 37.85 -21.51
N THR A 2 28.40 36.54 -21.28
CA THR A 2 27.74 35.52 -22.08
C THR A 2 26.28 35.27 -21.65
N THR A 3 25.49 34.91 -22.66
CA THR A 3 24.07 34.50 -22.73
C THR A 3 23.33 33.94 -21.50
N LYS A 4 22.07 34.37 -21.40
CA LYS A 4 20.87 33.68 -20.85
C LYS A 4 20.94 32.14 -20.93
N ARG A 5 20.48 31.48 -19.87
CA ARG A 5 19.47 30.39 -19.91
C ARG A 5 19.01 30.04 -18.49
N GLY A 6 17.90 30.65 -18.06
CA GLY A 6 17.11 30.15 -16.94
C GLY A 6 16.28 28.95 -17.39
N VAL A 7 16.24 27.92 -16.55
CA VAL A 7 15.66 26.60 -16.79
C VAL A 7 14.20 26.70 -17.23
N ARG A 8 13.85 26.07 -18.36
CA ARG A 8 12.45 25.82 -18.72
C ARG A 8 11.88 24.83 -17.71
N SER A 9 10.92 25.29 -16.91
CA SER A 9 10.04 24.42 -16.14
C SER A 9 9.37 23.47 -17.13
N GLY A 10 9.74 22.20 -17.10
CA GLY A 10 8.98 21.18 -17.80
C GLY A 10 7.65 21.04 -17.05
N GLU A 11 6.58 21.61 -17.60
CA GLU A 11 5.24 21.15 -17.30
C GLU A 11 5.22 19.64 -17.60
N LEU A 12 5.22 18.83 -16.54
CA LEU A 12 4.74 17.46 -16.68
C LEU A 12 3.27 17.59 -17.11
N PRO A 13 2.85 16.92 -18.20
CA PRO A 13 1.45 16.95 -18.59
C PRO A 13 0.61 16.45 -17.41
N ASN A 14 -0.41 17.23 -17.04
CA ASN A 14 -1.42 16.86 -16.06
C ASN A 14 -1.88 15.42 -16.37
N ILE A 15 -1.40 14.46 -15.59
CA ILE A 15 -1.86 13.08 -15.65
C ILE A 15 -3.34 13.16 -15.27
N GLY A 16 -4.20 12.92 -16.27
CA GLY A 16 -5.61 13.25 -16.21
C GLY A 16 -6.30 12.64 -14.99
N VAL A 17 -7.11 13.48 -14.34
CA VAL A 17 -8.13 13.08 -13.37
C VAL A 17 -9.12 12.19 -14.13
N GLY A 18 -8.90 10.87 -14.08
CA GLY A 18 -9.82 9.91 -14.68
C GLY A 18 -11.13 9.88 -13.90
N SER A 19 -12.24 9.54 -14.55
CA SER A 19 -13.58 9.43 -13.93
C SER A 19 -13.68 8.41 -12.77
N THR A 20 -12.58 7.74 -12.43
CA THR A 20 -12.42 6.80 -11.32
C THR A 20 -11.57 7.37 -10.17
N GLU A 21 -11.18 8.64 -10.24
CA GLU A 21 -10.44 9.27 -9.14
C GLU A 21 -11.39 9.47 -7.96
N ALA A 22 -11.25 8.60 -6.96
CA ALA A 22 -11.93 8.75 -5.68
C ALA A 22 -11.39 9.99 -4.96
N GLU A 23 -12.27 10.72 -4.28
CA GLU A 23 -11.84 11.81 -3.41
C GLU A 23 -10.81 11.28 -2.40
N ARG A 24 -9.66 11.96 -2.32
CA ARG A 24 -8.65 11.63 -1.32
C ARG A 24 -9.18 12.08 0.03
N CYS A 25 -9.27 11.14 0.97
CA CYS A 25 -9.57 11.42 2.36
C CYS A 25 -8.32 11.26 3.21
N ASP A 26 -8.20 12.09 4.24
CA ASP A 26 -7.17 11.92 5.26
C ASP A 26 -7.58 10.77 6.19
N LEU A 27 -6.65 9.85 6.44
CA LEU A 27 -6.83 8.75 7.37
C LEU A 27 -6.33 9.14 8.76
N THR A 28 -7.12 8.84 9.78
CA THR A 28 -6.63 8.92 11.17
C THR A 28 -5.70 7.74 11.46
N SER A 29 -4.91 7.83 12.54
CA SER A 29 -4.11 6.70 13.00
C SER A 29 -4.97 5.47 13.30
N ARG A 30 -6.21 5.66 13.79
CA ARG A 30 -7.12 4.55 14.05
C ARG A 30 -7.56 3.86 12.76
N ASP A 31 -7.90 4.63 11.73
CA ASP A 31 -8.30 4.08 10.43
C ASP A 31 -7.17 3.25 9.82
N VAL A 32 -5.93 3.74 9.90
CA VAL A 32 -4.74 3.00 9.42
C VAL A 32 -4.58 1.68 10.17
N LEU A 33 -4.76 1.68 11.50
CA LEU A 33 -4.67 0.45 12.29
C LEU A 33 -5.75 -0.56 11.89
N ASP A 34 -7.00 -0.10 11.79
CA ASP A 34 -8.12 -0.97 11.42
C ASP A 34 -7.92 -1.55 10.01
N ILE A 35 -7.40 -0.77 9.06
CA ILE A 35 -7.04 -1.24 7.71
C ILE A 35 -5.94 -2.29 7.75
N VAL A 36 -4.84 -2.03 8.46
CA VAL A 36 -3.70 -2.97 8.51
C VAL A 36 -4.11 -4.27 9.21
N GLN A 37 -4.92 -4.17 10.26
CA GLN A 37 -5.42 -5.33 10.99
C GLN A 37 -6.38 -6.15 10.11
N HIS A 38 -7.23 -5.48 9.33
CA HIS A 38 -8.07 -6.14 8.33
C HIS A 38 -7.26 -6.85 7.24
N GLU A 39 -6.20 -6.22 6.72
CA GLU A 39 -5.32 -6.83 5.71
C GLU A 39 -4.63 -8.10 6.24
N ILE A 40 -4.19 -8.11 7.51
CA ILE A 40 -3.61 -9.31 8.14
C ILE A 40 -4.62 -10.46 8.15
N ASP A 41 -5.89 -10.18 8.47
CA ASP A 41 -6.97 -11.16 8.48
C ASP A 41 -7.27 -11.67 7.06
N GLU A 42 -7.32 -10.79 6.07
CA GLU A 42 -7.55 -11.16 4.68
C GLU A 42 -6.44 -12.05 4.12
N LEU A 43 -5.18 -11.71 4.37
CA LEU A 43 -4.03 -12.53 3.96
C LEU A 43 -4.07 -13.92 4.61
N SER A 44 -4.40 -13.98 5.90
CA SER A 44 -4.52 -15.23 6.67
C SER A 44 -5.67 -16.11 6.14
N ARG A 45 -6.80 -15.48 5.81
CA ARG A 45 -7.96 -16.15 5.21
C ARG A 45 -7.64 -16.65 3.80
N ALA A 46 -7.01 -15.84 2.97
CA ALA A 46 -6.60 -16.22 1.62
C ALA A 46 -5.63 -17.41 1.64
N ALA A 47 -4.65 -17.40 2.54
CA ALA A 47 -3.74 -18.53 2.75
C ALA A 47 -4.48 -19.81 3.15
N SER A 48 -5.53 -19.70 3.98
CA SER A 48 -6.36 -20.83 4.40
C SER A 48 -7.21 -21.39 3.25
N LEU A 49 -7.73 -20.52 2.38
CA LEU A 49 -8.55 -20.91 1.23
C LEU A 49 -7.74 -21.62 0.14
N LEU A 50 -6.47 -21.27 -0.04
CA LEU A 50 -5.60 -21.93 -1.02
C LEU A 50 -5.23 -23.36 -0.63
N GLY A 51 -5.26 -23.69 0.67
CA GLY A 51 -4.92 -25.03 1.19
C GLY A 51 -3.57 -25.53 0.69
N ASP A 52 -3.46 -26.83 0.45
CA ASP A 52 -2.20 -27.45 -0.02
C ASP A 52 -1.99 -27.34 -1.54
N GLY A 53 -2.94 -26.73 -2.26
CA GLY A 53 -2.90 -26.65 -3.73
C GLY A 53 -1.86 -25.68 -4.28
N GLN A 54 -1.41 -24.71 -3.46
CA GLN A 54 -0.40 -23.71 -3.85
C GLN A 54 0.52 -23.34 -2.67
N PRO A 55 1.44 -24.22 -2.25
CA PRO A 55 2.23 -24.04 -1.04
C PRO A 55 3.10 -22.77 -1.06
N GLU A 56 3.64 -22.39 -2.22
CA GLU A 56 4.44 -21.17 -2.36
C GLU A 56 3.60 -19.90 -2.16
N SER A 57 2.39 -19.86 -2.72
CA SER A 57 1.45 -18.74 -2.51
C SER A 57 1.01 -18.66 -1.06
N VAL A 58 0.74 -19.78 -0.41
CA VAL A 58 0.41 -19.84 1.02
C VAL A 58 1.55 -19.31 1.88
N ALA A 59 2.79 -19.76 1.62
CA ALA A 59 3.96 -19.27 2.35
C ALA A 59 4.15 -17.76 2.18
N ARG A 60 3.98 -17.24 0.96
CA ARG A 60 4.07 -15.81 0.66
C ARG A 60 3.01 -15.01 1.42
N LEU A 61 1.74 -15.41 1.39
CA LEU A 61 0.66 -14.71 2.08
C LEU A 61 0.88 -14.69 3.61
N ARG A 62 1.29 -15.83 4.19
CA ARG A 62 1.63 -15.91 5.63
C ARG A 62 2.80 -15.01 5.98
N HIS A 63 3.81 -14.94 5.12
CA HIS A 63 4.96 -14.06 5.32
C HIS A 63 4.56 -12.58 5.27
N GLN A 64 3.70 -12.19 4.33
CA GLN A 64 3.17 -10.82 4.24
C GLN A 64 2.37 -10.44 5.49
N ALA A 65 1.47 -11.32 5.96
CA ALA A 65 0.72 -11.09 7.20
C ALA A 65 1.67 -10.90 8.40
N ALA A 66 2.70 -11.74 8.53
CA ALA A 66 3.69 -11.63 9.60
C ALA A 66 4.48 -10.31 9.56
N ILE A 67 4.82 -9.80 8.36
CA ILE A 67 5.46 -8.49 8.23
C ILE A 67 4.55 -7.39 8.77
N LEU A 68 3.26 -7.41 8.40
CA LEU A 68 2.30 -6.41 8.86
C LEU A 68 2.07 -6.48 10.38
N THR A 69 2.03 -7.68 10.96
CA THR A 69 1.99 -7.86 12.42
C THR A 69 3.19 -7.19 13.09
N VAL A 70 4.41 -7.44 12.60
CA VAL A 70 5.62 -6.80 13.16
C VAL A 70 5.59 -5.28 13.00
N VAL A 71 5.01 -4.76 11.92
CA VAL A 71 4.83 -3.31 11.73
C VAL A 71 3.90 -2.74 12.81
N LEU A 72 2.78 -3.40 13.11
CA LEU A 72 1.87 -2.99 14.18
C LEU A 72 2.55 -3.04 15.55
N GLU A 73 3.23 -4.13 15.87
CA GLU A 73 3.94 -4.29 17.15
C GLU A 73 4.99 -3.18 17.36
N LYS A 74 5.73 -2.84 16.29
CA LYS A 74 6.72 -1.74 16.33
C LYS A 74 6.08 -0.37 16.43
N ALA A 75 4.86 -0.20 15.95
CA ALA A 75 4.07 1.01 16.12
C ALA A 75 3.42 1.10 17.52
N GLY A 76 3.56 0.06 18.35
CA GLY A 76 2.99 -0.01 19.70
C GLY A 76 1.54 -0.49 19.75
N HIS A 77 1.13 -1.26 18.74
CA HIS A 77 -0.23 -1.77 18.57
C HIS A 77 -0.29 -3.29 18.49
#